data_AF-A0A355ANW8-F1
#
_entry.id   AF-A0A355ANW8-F1
#
_cell.length_a   1.000
_cell.length_b   1.000
_cell.length_c   1.000
_cell.angle_alpha   90.00
_cell.angle_beta   90.00
_cell.angle_gamma   90.00
#
_symmetry.space_group_name_H-M   'P 1'
#
loop_
_entity.id
_entity.type
_entity.pdbx_description
1 polymer ?
#
loop_
_entity_poly.entity_id
_entity_poly.type
_entity_poly.pdbx_seq_one_letter_code
_entity_poly.pdbx_strand_id
1 'polypeptide(L)' 'MFRILVADKIGSAGIRRLEEESDVTVDVKTGLPKAELCSLIPTYDALLVRSSTRVDADLLSMA' A
#
# COMPACT_ATOMS: atom_id res chain seq x y z
N MET A 1 13.27 4.80 -6.87
CA MET A 1 12.76 3.50 -6.42
C MET A 1 11.45 3.78 -5.73
N PHE A 2 10.34 3.47 -6.38
CA PHE A 2 8.99 3.70 -5.87
C PHE A 2 8.63 2.60 -4.87
N ARG A 3 8.13 2.98 -3.70
CA ARG A 3 7.68 2.06 -2.67
C ARG A 3 6.16 1.99 -2.69
N ILE A 4 5.63 0.80 -2.88
CA ILE A 4 4.18 0.55 -2.94
C ILE A 4 3.77 -0.29 -1.73
N LEU A 5 2.84 0.21 -0.94
CA LEU A 5 2.23 -0.51 0.17
C LEU A 5 0.92 -1.18 -0.29
N VAL A 6 0.81 -2.50 -0.18
CA VAL A 6 -0.43 -3.24 -0.43
C VAL A 6 -1.10 -3.56 0.90
N ALA A 7 -2.15 -2.82 1.24
CA ALA A 7 -2.85 -2.92 2.53
C ALA A 7 -4.02 -3.91 2.52
N ASP A 8 -4.42 -4.41 1.35
CA ASP A 8 -5.51 -5.36 1.16
C ASP A 8 -5.07 -6.64 0.45
N LYS A 9 -5.87 -7.70 0.56
CA LYS A 9 -5.66 -8.92 -0.21
C LYS A 9 -5.93 -8.67 -1.70
N ILE A 10 -4.85 -8.54 -2.47
CA ILE A 10 -4.84 -8.45 -3.93
C ILE A 10 -4.33 -9.77 -4.52
N GLY A 11 -4.81 -10.11 -5.71
CA GLY A 11 -4.37 -11.32 -6.41
C GLY A 11 -2.87 -11.27 -6.71
N SER A 12 -2.18 -12.41 -6.52
CA SER A 12 -0.74 -12.54 -6.73
C SER A 12 -0.28 -12.14 -8.12
N ALA A 13 -1.12 -12.32 -9.14
CA ALA A 13 -0.82 -11.89 -10.52
C ALA A 13 -0.66 -10.36 -10.67
N GLY A 14 -1.36 -9.56 -9.85
CA GLY A 14 -1.22 -8.11 -9.85
C GLY A 14 0.04 -7.65 -9.11
N ILE A 15 0.33 -8.28 -7.97
CA ILE A 15 1.53 -8.01 -7.17
C ILE A 15 2.80 -8.35 -7.98
N ARG A 16 2.82 -9.52 -8.62
CA ARG A 16 3.97 -9.99 -9.40
C ARG A 16 4.33 -9.04 -10.54
N ARG A 17 3.33 -8.45 -11.20
CA ARG A 17 3.58 -7.43 -12.24
C ARG A 17 4.29 -6.19 -11.71
N LEU A 18 3.99 -5.78 -10.47
CA LEU A 18 4.66 -4.65 -9.84
C LEU A 18 6.07 -5.01 -9.38
N GLU A 19 6.29 -6.25 -8.91
CA GLU A 19 7.61 -6.76 -8.52
C GLU A 19 8.54 -7.02 -9.73
N GLU A 20 7.98 -7.19 -10.93
CA GLU A 20 8.74 -7.32 -12.17
C GLU A 20 9.39 -6.00 -12.63
N GLU A 21 8.91 -4.86 -12.12
CA GLU A 21 9.45 -3.54 -12.43
C GLU A 21 10.68 -3.24 -11.57
N SER A 22 11.81 -2.95 -12.22
CA SER A 22 13.11 -2.78 -11.55
C SER A 22 13.24 -1.55 -10.66
N ASP A 23 12.34 -0.58 -10.82
CA ASP A 23 12.28 0.67 -10.06
C ASP A 23 11.17 0.67 -9.00
N VAL A 24 10.53 -0.47 -8.75
CA VAL A 24 9.43 -0.64 -7.81
C VAL A 24 9.79 -1.62 -6.70
N THR A 25 9.39 -1.30 -5.47
CA THR A 25 9.45 -2.20 -4.32
C THR A 25 8.05 -2.34 -3.74
N VAL A 26 7.56 -3.57 -3.64
CA VAL A 26 6.21 -3.86 -3.16
C VAL A 26 6.26 -4.46 -1.75
N ASP A 27 5.61 -3.80 -0.79
CA ASP A 27 5.43 -4.30 0.57
C ASP A 27 3.97 -4.73 0.77
N VAL A 28 3.72 -6.02 1.00
CA VAL A 28 2.38 -6.55 1.25
C VAL A 28 2.12 -6.65 2.76
N LYS A 29 1.31 -5.74 3.30
CA LYS A 29 0.93 -5.68 4.72
C LYS A 29 -0.58 -5.56 4.88
N THR A 30 -1.25 -6.70 4.87
CA THR A 30 -2.71 -6.74 4.95
C THR A 30 -3.22 -6.67 6.39
N GLY A 31 -4.34 -5.99 6.61
CA GLY A 31 -5.03 -5.99 7.92
C GLY A 31 -4.38 -5.09 8.97
N LEU A 32 -3.59 -4.09 8.52
CA LEU A 32 -3.04 -3.09 9.41
C LEU A 32 -4.14 -2.23 10.04
N PRO A 33 -4.04 -1.90 11.34
CA PRO A 33 -4.92 -0.90 11.93
C PRO A 33 -4.63 0.49 11.35
N LYS A 34 -5.64 1.37 11.34
CA LYS A 34 -5.54 2.74 10.79
C LYS A 34 -4.33 3.51 11.34
N ALA A 35 -4.04 3.39 12.63
CA ALA A 35 -2.91 4.08 13.26
C ALA A 35 -1.54 3.65 12.69
N GLU A 36 -1.34 2.35 12.45
CA GLU A 36 -0.11 1.84 11.83
C GLU A 36 -0.04 2.25 10.36
N LEU A 37 -1.17 2.19 9.65
CA LEU A 37 -1.27 2.60 8.26
C LEU A 37 -0.90 4.09 8.09
N CYS A 38 -1.43 4.97 8.94
CA CYS A 38 -1.10 6.39 8.97
C CYS A 38 0.39 6.64 9.26
N SER A 39 1.03 5.80 10.08
CA SER A 39 2.45 5.93 10.39
C SER A 39 3.35 5.45 9.24
N LEU A 40 2.85 4.52 8.43
CA LEU A 40 3.60 3.94 7.31
C LEU A 40 3.49 4.79 6.04
N ILE A 41 2.31 5.34 5.74
CA ILE A 41 2.00 6.06 4.49
C ILE A 41 3.05 7.10 4.08
N PRO A 42 3.58 7.96 4.96
CA PRO A 42 4.58 8.97 4.57
C PRO A 42 5.88 8.38 4.00
N THR A 43 6.11 7.07 4.17
CA THR A 43 7.31 6.37 3.70
C THR A 43 7.11 5.62 2.38
N TYR A 44 5.89 5.67 1.82
CA TYR A 44 5.50 4.98 0.58
C TYR A 44 5.03 6.00 -0.46
N ASP A 45 5.34 5.73 -1.72
CA ASP A 45 4.93 6.54 -2.86
C ASP A 45 3.51 6.18 -3.35
N ALA A 46 3.05 4.97 -3.05
CA ALA A 46 1.72 4.52 -3.42
C ALA A 46 1.11 3.56 -2.40
N LEU A 47 -0.22 3.60 -2.30
CA LEU A 47 -1.04 2.71 -1.49
C LEU A 47 -2.02 1.95 -2.38
N LEU A 48 -1.96 0.62 -2.33
CA LEU A 48 -2.87 -0.30 -3.02
C LEU A 48 -3.89 -0.87 -2.03
N VAL A 49 -5.17 -0.63 -2.30
CA VAL A 49 -6.32 -1.13 -1.54
C VAL A 49 -7.33 -1.81 -2.47
N ARG A 50 -8.24 -2.61 -1.91
CA ARG A 50 -9.35 -3.25 -2.66
C ARG A 50 -10.70 -2.86 -2.08
N SER A 51 -10.98 -3.27 -0.86
CA SER A 51 -12.31 -3.08 -0.25
C SER A 51 -12.30 -3.15 1.27
N SER A 52 -11.28 -3.75 1.88
CA SER A 52 -11.18 -3.85 3.35
C SER A 52 -10.58 -2.59 3.96
N THR A 53 -9.63 -1.95 3.29
CA THR A 53 -9.02 -0.70 3.75
C THR A 53 -9.82 0.48 3.24
N ARG A 54 -10.28 1.34 4.14
CA ARG A 54 -10.96 2.59 3.81
C ARG A 54 -9.95 3.73 3.77
N VAL A 55 -9.75 4.30 2.59
CA VAL A 55 -8.97 5.52 2.39
C VAL A 55 -9.86 6.71 2.72
N ASP A 56 -9.66 7.30 3.89
CA ASP A 56 -10.39 8.47 4.37
C ASP A 56 -9.54 9.75 4.32
N ALA A 57 -10.16 10.89 4.64
CA ALA A 57 -9.50 12.19 4.57
C ALA A 57 -8.28 12.28 5.51
N ASP A 58 -8.35 11.67 6.70
CA ASP A 58 -7.24 11.64 7.65
C ASP A 58 -6.04 10.88 7.05
N LEU A 59 -6.33 9.76 6.38
CA LEU A 59 -5.31 8.96 5.74
C LEU A 59 -4.66 9.68 4.56
N LEU A 60 -5.46 10.34 3.72
CA LEU A 60 -4.97 11.17 2.62
C LEU A 60 -4.19 12.40 3.09
N SER A 61 -4.52 12.94 4.27
CA SER A 61 -3.81 14.06 4.89
C SER A 61 -2.37 13.70 5.30
N MET A 62 -2.04 12.42 5.44
CA MET A 62 -0.71 11.95 5.83
C MET A 62 0.19 11.62 4.61
N ALA A 63 -0.37 11.63 3.40
CA ALA A 63 0.33 11.32 2.16
C ALA A 63 1.12 12.52 1.60
#